data_AF-A0A0X3V455-F1
#
_entry.id   AF-A0A0X3V455-F1
#
_cell.length_a   1.000
_cell.length_b   1.000
_cell.length_c   1.000
_cell.angle_alpha   90.00
_cell.angle_beta   90.00
_cell.angle_gamma   90.00
#
_symmetry.space_group_name_H-M   'P 1'
#
loop_
_entity.id
_entity.type
_entity.pdbx_description
1 polymer ?
#
loop_
_entity_poly.entity_id
_entity_poly.type
_entity_poly.pdbx_seq_one_letter_code
_entity_poly.pdbx_strand_id
1 'polypeptide(L)'
;MKPPGLTPSGYHHLGAGTAGEWSGVSGRLGVVDGAIRNGTYDFVASRFMVKRDMGKGTIAWLEAGWAQNGWELAARPHIYTYNTNTKSWQFYDQYPIKAGDTVWLDLHTDADGVWQAWLWWNNRWNLLTAQKLPIGGSAFVEQYVEVHADAKSPGRIDVPPVKVDNVQLRPPGGGPARFWREDVPTLTGVAPGQQQRSGGFCLDWTTRYDTWSAGDCTS
;
A
#
# COMPACT_ATOMS: atom_id res chain seq x y z
N MET A 1 -12.46 -10.70 -30.45
CA MET A 1 -11.89 -10.20 -29.19
C MET A 1 -12.88 -10.51 -28.09
N LYS A 2 -12.47 -11.19 -27.01
CA LYS A 2 -13.33 -11.38 -25.84
C LYS A 2 -13.59 -9.98 -25.25
N PRO A 3 -14.84 -9.56 -25.03
CA PRO A 3 -15.08 -8.29 -24.34
C PRO A 3 -14.31 -8.32 -23.01
N PRO A 4 -13.68 -7.21 -22.60
CA PRO A 4 -12.98 -7.17 -21.33
C PRO A 4 -13.91 -7.64 -20.22
N GLY A 5 -13.45 -8.60 -19.41
CA GLY A 5 -14.23 -9.07 -18.27
C GLY A 5 -14.44 -7.93 -17.27
N LEU A 6 -15.53 -7.99 -16.51
CA LEU A 6 -15.74 -7.11 -15.36
C LEU A 6 -14.72 -7.46 -14.26
N THR A 7 -14.24 -6.44 -13.55
CA THR A 7 -13.50 -6.66 -12.31
C THR A 7 -14.53 -7.10 -11.25
N PRO A 8 -14.33 -8.23 -10.55
CA PRO A 8 -15.21 -8.63 -9.47
C PRO A 8 -15.33 -7.52 -8.42
N SER A 9 -16.51 -7.31 -7.86
CA SER A 9 -16.73 -6.24 -6.88
C SER A 9 -16.02 -6.52 -5.56
N GLY A 10 -15.62 -5.45 -4.87
CA GLY A 10 -14.99 -5.51 -3.55
C GLY A 10 -13.48 -5.36 -3.60
N TYR A 11 -12.82 -5.78 -2.53
CA TYR A 11 -11.39 -5.55 -2.31
C TYR A 11 -10.51 -6.68 -2.87
N HIS A 12 -9.44 -6.28 -3.55
CA HIS A 12 -8.37 -7.14 -4.04
C HIS A 12 -7.04 -6.63 -3.52
N HIS A 13 -6.37 -7.42 -2.67
CA HIS A 13 -5.08 -7.08 -2.08
C HIS A 13 -3.99 -7.97 -2.67
N LEU A 14 -2.92 -7.35 -3.17
CA LEU A 14 -1.78 -8.01 -3.80
C LEU A 14 -0.50 -7.54 -3.12
N GLY A 15 0.19 -8.44 -2.42
CA GLY A 15 1.37 -8.11 -1.63
C GLY A 15 1.57 -9.04 -0.45
N ALA A 16 2.18 -8.54 0.61
CA ALA A 16 2.58 -9.33 1.76
C ALA A 16 2.50 -8.57 3.08
N GLY A 17 2.34 -9.32 4.17
CA GLY A 17 2.43 -8.82 5.54
C GLY A 17 3.54 -9.53 6.32
N THR A 18 4.21 -8.87 7.25
CA THR A 18 5.16 -9.55 8.13
C THR A 18 4.42 -10.46 9.12
N ALA A 19 5.02 -11.61 9.47
CA ALA A 19 4.49 -12.48 10.52
C ALA A 19 4.95 -12.06 11.93
N GLY A 20 5.89 -11.12 12.02
CA GLY A 20 6.37 -10.51 13.25
C GLY A 20 6.28 -8.98 13.20
N GLU A 21 6.54 -8.33 14.32
CA GLU A 21 6.45 -6.89 14.46
C GLU A 21 7.76 -6.16 14.14
N TRP A 22 7.63 -4.95 13.62
CA TRP A 22 8.72 -4.07 13.20
C TRP A 22 8.43 -2.63 13.60
N SER A 23 9.47 -1.83 13.75
CA SER A 23 9.36 -0.40 14.09
C SER A 23 9.30 0.51 12.86
N GLY A 24 9.23 -0.07 11.66
CA GLY A 24 8.99 0.69 10.44
C GLY A 24 9.28 -0.05 9.15
N VAL A 25 8.93 0.60 8.05
CA VAL A 25 9.07 0.16 6.67
C VAL A 25 9.37 1.35 5.77
N SER A 26 10.24 1.17 4.79
CA SER A 26 10.48 2.13 3.71
C SER A 26 10.56 1.41 2.38
N GLY A 27 10.19 2.09 1.30
CA GLY A 27 10.36 1.57 -0.05
C GLY A 27 9.78 2.50 -1.09
N ARG A 28 9.92 2.13 -2.35
CA ARG A 28 9.46 2.93 -3.49
C ARG A 28 8.27 2.26 -4.15
N LEU A 29 7.29 3.08 -4.53
CA LEU A 29 6.06 2.66 -5.20
C LEU A 29 5.93 3.42 -6.52
N GLY A 30 5.80 2.70 -7.62
CA GLY A 30 5.51 3.27 -8.94
C GLY A 30 4.07 3.76 -9.02
N VAL A 31 3.86 4.91 -9.63
CA VAL A 31 2.53 5.48 -9.83
C VAL A 31 2.01 5.06 -11.20
N VAL A 32 0.77 4.60 -11.27
CA VAL A 32 0.09 4.24 -12.53
C VAL A 32 -1.23 4.98 -12.67
N ASP A 33 -1.80 4.94 -13.86
CA ASP A 33 -3.19 5.31 -14.11
C ASP A 33 -4.02 4.03 -14.18
N GLY A 34 -4.86 3.81 -13.18
CA GLY A 34 -5.79 2.69 -13.06
C GLY A 34 -7.09 2.88 -13.85
N ALA A 35 -7.19 3.92 -14.69
CA ALA A 35 -8.39 4.29 -15.45
C ALA A 35 -9.65 4.37 -14.57
N ILE A 36 -9.49 4.92 -13.36
CA ILE A 36 -10.54 4.96 -12.35
C ILE A 36 -11.71 5.82 -12.82
N ARG A 37 -12.92 5.26 -12.71
CA ARG A 37 -14.14 5.90 -13.19
C ARG A 37 -14.58 6.99 -12.22
N ASN A 38 -14.87 8.18 -12.74
CA ASN A 38 -15.42 9.28 -11.93
C ASN A 38 -16.83 8.93 -11.44
N GLY A 39 -17.14 9.35 -10.20
CA GLY A 39 -18.45 9.18 -9.59
C GLY A 39 -18.71 7.76 -9.05
N THR A 40 -17.69 6.91 -8.96
CA THR A 40 -17.78 5.57 -8.37
C THR A 40 -16.98 5.47 -7.08
N TYR A 41 -17.17 4.38 -6.34
CA TYR A 41 -16.29 4.00 -5.23
C TYR A 41 -15.11 3.11 -5.68
N ASP A 42 -14.72 3.19 -6.96
CA ASP A 42 -13.54 2.49 -7.43
C ASP A 42 -12.28 3.17 -6.91
N PHE A 43 -11.26 2.40 -6.55
CA PHE A 43 -9.94 2.95 -6.34
C PHE A 43 -8.82 1.94 -6.61
N VAL A 44 -7.64 2.46 -6.89
CA VAL A 44 -6.37 1.75 -6.83
C VAL A 44 -5.47 2.50 -5.86
N ALA A 45 -4.82 1.77 -4.96
CA ALA A 45 -3.82 2.31 -4.05
C ALA A 45 -2.58 1.42 -4.02
N SER A 46 -1.41 2.04 -3.89
CA SER A 46 -0.19 1.33 -3.50
C SER A 46 0.31 1.94 -2.20
N ARG A 47 0.54 1.09 -1.20
CA ARG A 47 0.75 1.57 0.18
C ARG A 47 1.65 0.67 1.00
N PHE A 48 2.24 1.30 2.01
CA PHE A 48 2.72 0.62 3.21
C PHE A 48 1.74 0.86 4.35
N MET A 49 1.56 -0.15 5.20
CA MET A 49 0.72 -0.07 6.39
C MET A 49 1.44 -0.69 7.57
N VAL A 50 1.26 -0.09 8.74
CA VAL A 50 1.67 -0.63 10.03
C VAL A 50 0.43 -0.83 10.87
N LYS A 51 0.19 -2.04 11.35
CA LYS A 51 -1.06 -2.40 12.01
C LYS A 51 -0.89 -3.33 13.20
N ARG A 52 -1.90 -3.32 14.06
CA ARG A 52 -2.09 -4.30 15.13
C ARG A 52 -3.56 -4.65 15.29
N ASP A 53 -3.83 -5.94 15.52
CA ASP A 53 -5.13 -6.40 16.01
C ASP A 53 -5.24 -6.08 17.51
N MET A 54 -6.25 -5.28 17.86
CA MET A 54 -6.55 -4.85 19.22
C MET A 54 -7.51 -5.81 19.94
N GLY A 55 -7.83 -6.93 19.31
CA GLY A 55 -8.84 -7.89 19.72
C GLY A 55 -10.26 -7.47 19.29
N LYS A 56 -11.18 -8.43 19.36
CA LYS A 56 -12.62 -8.24 19.09
C LYS A 56 -12.92 -7.64 17.71
N GLY A 57 -12.09 -7.98 16.71
CA GLY A 57 -12.24 -7.49 15.33
C GLY A 57 -11.87 -6.02 15.13
N THR A 58 -11.19 -5.40 16.11
CA THR A 58 -10.73 -4.02 15.99
C THR A 58 -9.26 -4.01 15.56
N ILE A 59 -8.97 -3.43 14.40
CA ILE A 59 -7.60 -3.23 13.92
C ILE A 59 -7.27 -1.74 14.06
N ALA A 60 -6.08 -1.44 14.57
CA ALA A 60 -5.52 -0.10 14.55
C ALA A 60 -4.33 -0.06 13.59
N TRP A 61 -4.19 1.04 12.84
CA TRP A 61 -3.15 1.18 11.82
C TRP A 61 -2.82 2.64 11.47
N LEU A 62 -1.65 2.78 10.84
CA LEU A 62 -1.27 3.89 9.98
C LEU A 62 -0.96 3.31 8.61
N GLU A 63 -1.40 3.98 7.56
CA GLU A 63 -0.94 3.70 6.20
C GLU A 63 -0.59 4.99 5.47
N ALA A 64 0.35 4.87 4.55
CA ALA A 64 0.68 5.92 3.60
C ALA A 64 1.01 5.30 2.25
N GLY A 65 0.66 6.02 1.20
CA GLY A 65 0.71 5.51 -0.15
C GLY A 65 0.42 6.60 -1.16
N TRP A 66 0.21 6.16 -2.39
CA TRP A 66 -0.55 6.92 -3.37
C TRP A 66 -1.86 6.19 -3.68
N ALA A 67 -2.89 6.94 -4.03
CA ALA A 67 -4.15 6.38 -4.48
C ALA A 67 -4.75 7.20 -5.62
N GLN A 68 -5.47 6.51 -6.49
CA GLN A 68 -6.38 7.09 -7.48
C GLN A 68 -7.77 6.58 -7.16
N ASN A 69 -8.73 7.48 -6.96
CA ASN A 69 -10.07 7.12 -6.50
C ASN A 69 -11.16 7.84 -7.32
N GLY A 70 -12.34 7.22 -7.39
CA GLY A 70 -13.45 7.69 -8.23
C GLY A 70 -14.35 8.73 -7.57
N TRP A 71 -14.23 8.93 -6.26
CA TRP A 71 -15.07 9.88 -5.51
C TRP A 71 -14.48 11.30 -5.42
N GLU A 72 -13.16 11.45 -5.58
CA GLU A 72 -12.51 12.75 -5.75
C GLU A 72 -12.62 13.24 -7.20
N LEU A 73 -12.65 14.57 -7.38
CA LEU A 73 -12.76 15.18 -8.70
C LEU A 73 -11.52 14.86 -9.55
N ALA A 74 -11.77 14.47 -10.80
CA ALA A 74 -10.79 14.17 -11.85
C ALA A 74 -9.96 12.88 -11.67
N ALA A 75 -10.26 12.04 -10.67
CA ALA A 75 -9.66 10.71 -10.45
C ALA A 75 -8.16 10.67 -10.76
N ARG A 76 -7.40 11.62 -10.20
CA ARG A 76 -5.94 11.67 -10.37
C ARG A 76 -5.26 10.84 -9.27
N PRO A 77 -4.00 10.44 -9.44
CA PRO A 77 -3.22 9.91 -8.34
C PRO A 77 -2.84 11.00 -7.33
N HIS A 78 -2.96 10.72 -6.04
CA HIS A 78 -2.57 11.63 -4.94
C HIS A 78 -1.80 10.88 -3.87
N ILE A 79 -0.84 11.54 -3.23
CA ILE A 79 -0.25 11.06 -1.98
C ILE A 79 -1.31 11.11 -0.89
N TYR A 80 -1.37 10.08 -0.07
CA TYR A 80 -2.32 10.03 1.03
C TYR A 80 -1.77 9.37 2.29
N THR A 81 -2.45 9.62 3.40
CA THR A 81 -2.33 8.85 4.64
C THR A 81 -3.71 8.51 5.17
N TYR A 82 -3.82 7.39 5.87
CA TYR A 82 -4.95 7.09 6.76
C TYR A 82 -4.42 6.64 8.11
N ASN A 83 -5.09 7.01 9.20
CA ASN A 83 -4.77 6.49 10.52
C ASN A 83 -6.02 6.31 11.39
N THR A 84 -5.92 5.40 12.37
CA THR A 84 -7.04 5.05 13.27
C THR A 84 -7.52 6.19 14.16
N ASN A 85 -6.68 7.18 14.49
CA ASN A 85 -7.10 8.29 15.36
C ASN A 85 -8.07 9.22 14.62
N THR A 86 -7.78 9.57 13.37
CA THR A 86 -8.62 10.46 12.56
C THR A 86 -9.72 9.73 11.81
N LYS A 87 -9.54 8.43 11.54
CA LYS A 87 -10.45 7.57 10.77
C LYS A 87 -10.79 8.12 9.38
N SER A 88 -9.88 8.88 8.80
CA SER A 88 -10.08 9.58 7.54
C SER A 88 -8.87 9.42 6.63
N TRP A 89 -9.15 9.38 5.33
CA TRP A 89 -8.15 9.59 4.30
C TRP A 89 -7.79 11.08 4.29
N GLN A 90 -6.49 11.36 4.30
CA GLN A 90 -5.96 12.71 4.13
C GLN A 90 -5.11 12.71 2.85
N PHE A 91 -5.50 13.54 1.89
CA PHE A 91 -4.79 13.72 0.62
C PHE A 91 -3.85 14.93 0.71
N TYR A 92 -2.69 14.82 0.06
CA TYR A 92 -1.64 15.84 0.09
C TYR A 92 -1.38 16.39 -1.32
N ASP A 93 -2.31 17.23 -1.81
CA ASP A 93 -2.26 17.80 -3.17
C ASP A 93 -1.05 18.70 -3.43
N GLN A 94 -0.36 19.16 -2.37
CA GLN A 94 0.92 19.87 -2.50
C GLN A 94 2.06 19.00 -3.05
N TYR A 95 1.87 17.67 -3.15
CA TYR A 95 2.81 16.73 -3.75
C TYR A 95 2.19 16.13 -5.03
N PRO A 96 2.15 16.89 -6.14
CA PRO A 96 1.48 16.45 -7.35
C PRO A 96 2.23 15.29 -8.00
N ILE A 97 1.58 14.14 -8.13
CA ILE A 97 2.12 12.94 -8.78
C ILE A 97 1.30 12.59 -10.02
N LYS A 98 1.90 11.81 -10.91
CA LYS A 98 1.25 11.27 -12.12
C LYS A 98 1.77 9.88 -12.45
N ALA A 99 1.05 9.18 -13.33
CA ALA A 99 1.51 7.90 -13.86
C ALA A 99 2.93 8.00 -14.45
N GLY A 100 3.77 7.02 -14.12
CA GLY A 100 5.20 7.00 -14.47
C GLY A 100 6.13 7.57 -13.39
N ASP A 101 5.61 8.29 -12.40
CA ASP A 101 6.39 8.72 -11.24
C ASP A 101 6.73 7.56 -10.31
N THR A 102 7.67 7.79 -9.40
CA THR A 102 7.99 6.88 -8.30
C THR A 102 7.97 7.66 -7.00
N VAL A 103 7.17 7.20 -6.03
CA VAL A 103 7.09 7.79 -4.69
C VAL A 103 7.92 6.95 -3.73
N TRP A 104 8.67 7.59 -2.84
CA TRP A 104 9.42 6.89 -1.80
C TRP A 104 8.88 7.28 -0.43
N LEU A 105 8.39 6.28 0.28
CA LEU A 105 7.76 6.42 1.59
C LEU A 105 8.60 5.77 2.67
N ASP A 106 8.46 6.29 3.88
CA ASP A 106 9.03 5.72 5.11
C ASP A 106 8.01 5.89 6.24
N LEU A 107 7.55 4.77 6.78
CA LEU A 107 6.67 4.71 7.95
C LEU A 107 7.50 4.14 9.09
N HIS A 108 7.64 4.87 10.18
CA HIS A 108 8.37 4.37 11.34
C HIS A 108 7.86 4.98 12.63
N THR A 109 8.20 4.36 13.75
CA THR A 109 7.98 4.94 15.06
C THR A 109 9.24 5.60 15.61
N ASP A 110 9.09 6.67 16.38
CA ASP A 110 10.17 7.24 17.18
C ASP A 110 10.28 6.57 18.57
N ALA A 111 11.22 7.06 19.39
CA ALA A 111 11.50 6.55 20.72
C ALA A 111 10.30 6.69 21.68
N ASP A 112 9.44 7.67 21.45
CA ASP A 112 8.24 7.90 22.24
C ASP A 112 7.06 7.05 21.75
N GLY A 113 7.26 6.20 20.74
CA GLY A 113 6.23 5.34 20.17
C GLY A 113 5.17 6.11 19.39
N VAL A 114 5.53 7.28 18.83
CA VAL A 114 4.70 8.02 17.87
C VAL A 114 5.04 7.49 16.47
N TRP A 115 4.03 7.09 15.72
CA TRP A 115 4.18 6.62 14.36
C TRP A 115 4.11 7.77 13.38
N GLN A 116 5.03 7.79 12.43
CA GLN A 116 5.21 8.84 11.46
C GLN A 116 5.17 8.26 10.05
N ALA A 117 4.63 9.02 9.10
CA ALA A 117 4.76 8.73 7.67
C ALA A 117 5.49 9.88 6.99
N TRP A 118 6.49 9.54 6.20
CA TRP A 118 7.35 10.48 5.50
C TRP A 118 7.35 10.20 4.00
N LEU A 119 7.43 11.28 3.21
CA LEU A 119 7.57 11.25 1.77
C LEU A 119 8.92 11.85 1.38
N TRP A 120 9.71 11.14 0.56
CA TRP A 120 10.84 11.74 -0.13
C TRP A 120 10.31 12.59 -1.29
N TRP A 121 10.50 13.90 -1.21
CA TRP A 121 10.04 14.84 -2.20
C TRP A 121 11.01 16.00 -2.31
N ASN A 122 11.35 16.36 -3.56
CA ASN A 122 12.29 17.46 -3.85
C ASN A 122 13.62 17.32 -3.08
N ASN A 123 14.21 16.12 -3.14
CA ASN A 123 15.50 15.77 -2.53
C ASN A 123 15.57 15.91 -1.00
N ARG A 124 14.45 15.75 -0.30
CA ARG A 124 14.39 15.70 1.17
C ARG A 124 13.21 14.87 1.67
N TRP A 125 13.28 14.44 2.91
CA TRP A 125 12.13 13.84 3.61
C TRP A 125 11.18 14.94 4.10
N ASN A 126 9.88 14.75 3.85
CA ASN A 126 8.82 15.64 4.31
C ASN A 126 7.84 14.82 5.14
N LEU A 127 7.56 15.28 6.36
CA LEU A 127 6.61 14.62 7.25
C LEU A 127 5.19 14.80 6.70
N LEU A 128 4.47 13.70 6.52
CA LEU A 128 3.05 13.70 6.15
C LEU A 128 2.19 13.76 7.41
N THR A 129 2.42 12.83 8.33
CA THR A 129 1.67 12.74 9.60
C THR A 129 2.52 12.12 10.70
N ALA A 130 2.21 12.47 11.96
CA ALA A 130 2.80 11.91 13.17
C ALA A 130 1.68 11.68 14.20
N GLN A 131 1.48 10.44 14.65
CA GLN A 131 0.36 10.05 15.49
C GLN A 131 0.77 9.05 16.58
N LYS A 132 0.36 9.31 17.82
CA LYS A 132 0.42 8.32 18.89
C LYS A 132 -0.74 7.34 18.70
N LEU A 133 -0.45 6.18 18.13
CA LEU A 133 -1.44 5.15 17.81
C LEU A 133 -1.45 4.05 18.88
N PRO A 134 -2.59 3.36 19.07
CA PRO A 134 -2.69 2.25 20.01
C PRO A 134 -2.00 0.97 19.52
N ILE A 135 -1.02 1.07 18.60
CA ILE A 135 -0.27 -0.06 18.03
C ILE A 135 1.12 -0.24 18.65
N GLY A 136 1.49 0.53 19.68
CA GLY A 136 2.79 0.44 20.36
C GLY A 136 3.98 0.93 19.52
N GLY A 137 5.21 0.63 19.94
CA GLY A 137 6.45 1.00 19.23
C GLY A 137 6.92 -0.01 18.17
N SER A 138 6.12 -1.04 17.91
CA SER A 138 6.34 -2.05 16.87
C SER A 138 4.99 -2.56 16.42
N ALA A 139 4.85 -2.89 15.14
CA ALA A 139 3.59 -3.33 14.55
C ALA A 139 3.84 -4.31 13.40
N PHE A 140 2.82 -5.05 12.97
CA PHE A 140 2.90 -5.82 11.74
C PHE A 140 2.94 -4.86 10.55
N VAL A 141 3.83 -5.11 9.61
CA VAL A 141 3.99 -4.30 8.40
C VAL A 141 3.29 -4.98 7.25
N GLU A 142 2.63 -4.22 6.39
CA GLU A 142 2.10 -4.67 5.11
C GLU A 142 2.58 -3.78 3.98
N GLN A 143 2.75 -4.40 2.81
CA GLN A 143 2.95 -3.74 1.54
C GLN A 143 1.92 -4.29 0.55
N TYR A 144 1.12 -3.41 -0.07
CA TYR A 144 0.07 -3.84 -0.98
C TYR A 144 -0.11 -2.90 -2.16
N VAL A 145 -0.50 -3.50 -3.28
CA VAL A 145 -1.38 -2.88 -4.26
C VAL A 145 -2.79 -3.35 -3.93
N GLU A 146 -3.69 -2.39 -3.73
CA GLU A 146 -5.08 -2.60 -3.39
C GLU A 146 -5.96 -2.04 -4.49
N VAL A 147 -6.90 -2.86 -4.94
CA VAL A 147 -7.92 -2.47 -5.91
C VAL A 147 -9.28 -2.69 -5.29
N HIS A 148 -10.14 -1.68 -5.36
CA HIS A 148 -11.54 -1.81 -4.98
C HIS A 148 -12.42 -1.52 -6.19
N ALA A 149 -13.32 -2.45 -6.51
CA ALA A 149 -14.34 -2.27 -7.54
C ALA A 149 -15.73 -2.05 -6.92
N ASP A 150 -16.38 -0.96 -7.29
CA ASP A 150 -17.68 -0.53 -6.76
C ASP A 150 -18.80 -1.51 -7.15
N ALA A 151 -19.39 -2.15 -6.15
CA ALA A 151 -20.51 -3.08 -6.33
C ALA A 151 -21.78 -2.40 -6.88
N LYS A 152 -21.96 -1.09 -6.64
CA LYS A 152 -23.13 -0.33 -7.12
C LYS A 152 -23.00 0.07 -8.58
N SER A 153 -21.77 0.07 -9.10
CA SER A 153 -21.44 0.51 -10.45
C SER A 153 -20.51 -0.51 -11.11
N PRO A 154 -20.96 -1.73 -11.46
CA PRO A 154 -20.07 -2.75 -12.02
C PRO A 154 -19.28 -2.24 -13.24
N GLY A 155 -18.01 -2.59 -13.33
CA GLY A 155 -17.15 -2.21 -14.44
C GLY A 155 -15.79 -2.89 -14.39
N ARG A 156 -14.95 -2.56 -15.37
CA ARG A 156 -13.55 -2.99 -15.40
C ARG A 156 -12.69 -1.87 -14.84
N ILE A 157 -11.72 -2.26 -14.03
CA ILE A 157 -10.57 -1.44 -13.62
C ILE A 157 -9.36 -2.04 -14.31
N ASP A 158 -8.67 -1.22 -15.09
CA ASP A 158 -7.45 -1.60 -15.80
C ASP A 158 -6.25 -1.15 -14.98
N VAL A 159 -5.46 -2.08 -14.44
CA VAL A 159 -4.32 -1.73 -13.58
C VAL A 159 -3.02 -2.10 -14.28
N PRO A 160 -2.30 -1.13 -14.88
CA PRO A 160 -0.94 -1.36 -15.34
C PRO A 160 -0.05 -1.85 -14.19
N PRO A 161 1.04 -2.59 -14.47
CA PRO A 161 1.92 -3.08 -13.42
C PRO A 161 2.47 -1.95 -12.53
N VAL A 162 1.98 -1.90 -11.29
CA VAL A 162 2.52 -1.07 -10.22
C VAL A 162 3.80 -1.74 -9.73
N LYS A 163 4.93 -1.05 -9.84
CA LYS A 163 6.23 -1.56 -9.35
C LYS A 163 6.45 -1.16 -7.90
N VAL A 164 6.94 -2.08 -7.10
CA VAL A 164 7.39 -1.84 -5.73
C VAL A 164 8.82 -2.34 -5.60
N ASP A 165 9.71 -1.54 -5.04
CA ASP A 165 11.11 -1.94 -4.87
C ASP A 165 11.79 -1.29 -3.65
N ASN A 166 13.01 -1.76 -3.35
CA ASN A 166 13.87 -1.26 -2.27
C ASN A 166 13.16 -1.27 -0.91
N VAL A 167 12.41 -2.34 -0.64
CA VAL A 167 11.59 -2.44 0.57
C VAL A 167 12.48 -2.88 1.72
N GLN A 168 12.53 -2.05 2.77
CA GLN A 168 13.35 -2.25 3.94
C GLN A 168 12.51 -2.14 5.20
N LEU A 169 12.84 -2.95 6.20
CA LEU A 169 12.20 -2.98 7.50
C LEU A 169 13.16 -2.47 8.58
N ARG A 170 12.60 -1.78 9.58
CA ARG A 170 13.34 -1.27 10.75
C ARG A 170 13.10 -2.20 11.95
N PRO A 171 14.13 -2.88 12.49
CA PRO A 171 13.96 -3.83 13.58
C PRO A 171 13.34 -3.20 14.83
N PRO A 172 12.56 -3.97 15.61
CA PRO A 172 12.11 -3.52 16.92
C PRO A 172 13.30 -3.30 17.85
N GLY A 173 13.29 -2.21 18.61
CA GLY A 173 14.40 -1.83 19.50
C GLY A 173 15.54 -1.05 18.82
N GLY A 174 15.39 -0.73 17.54
CA GLY A 174 16.35 0.06 16.77
C GLY A 174 17.39 -0.78 16.02
N GLY A 175 18.41 -0.10 15.49
CA GLY A 175 19.42 -0.70 14.63
C GLY A 175 19.24 -0.35 13.14
N PRO A 176 20.13 -0.86 12.27
CA PRO A 176 20.08 -0.56 10.84
C PRO A 176 18.84 -1.17 10.20
N ALA A 177 18.25 -0.43 9.25
CA ALA A 177 17.24 -0.99 8.37
C ALA A 177 17.84 -2.13 7.55
N ARG A 178 17.01 -3.12 7.19
CA ARG A 178 17.41 -4.24 6.33
C ARG A 178 16.34 -4.53 5.30
N PHE A 179 16.74 -5.02 4.14
CA PHE A 179 15.80 -5.41 3.09
C PHE A 179 14.79 -6.45 3.58
N TRP A 180 13.53 -6.29 3.20
CA TRP A 180 12.51 -7.31 3.42
C TRP A 180 12.69 -8.42 2.40
N ARG A 181 13.23 -9.55 2.83
CA ARG A 181 13.50 -10.72 1.98
C ARG A 181 13.01 -12.00 2.64
N GLU A 182 13.32 -13.14 2.02
CA GLU A 182 12.86 -14.46 2.46
C GLU A 182 13.35 -14.88 3.85
N ASP A 183 14.36 -14.21 4.42
CA ASP A 183 14.80 -14.40 5.81
C ASP A 183 13.83 -13.78 6.83
N VAL A 184 12.88 -12.95 6.38
CA VAL A 184 11.83 -12.37 7.22
C VAL A 184 10.59 -13.27 7.17
N PRO A 185 10.12 -13.78 8.33
CA PRO A 185 8.83 -14.46 8.40
C PRO A 185 7.71 -13.59 7.83
N THR A 186 7.05 -14.08 6.78
CA THR A 186 6.14 -13.30 5.94
C THR A 186 4.87 -14.10 5.65
N LEU A 187 3.74 -13.42 5.69
CA LEU A 187 2.41 -13.92 5.38
C LEU A 187 1.98 -13.41 4.00
N THR A 188 1.45 -14.31 3.19
CA THR A 188 0.85 -14.01 1.88
C THR A 188 -0.56 -14.58 1.82
N GLY A 189 -1.42 -14.03 0.97
CA GLY A 189 -2.78 -14.54 0.76
C GLY A 189 -2.86 -15.89 0.02
N VAL A 190 -1.73 -16.56 -0.22
CA VAL A 190 -1.60 -17.82 -0.97
C VAL A 190 -0.56 -18.74 -0.35
N ALA A 191 -0.63 -20.03 -0.69
CA ALA A 191 0.34 -21.03 -0.26
C ALA A 191 1.73 -20.76 -0.89
N PRO A 192 2.84 -21.17 -0.22
CA PRO A 192 4.18 -21.02 -0.77
C PRO A 192 4.31 -21.58 -2.19
N GLY A 193 4.88 -20.78 -3.10
CA GLY A 193 5.09 -21.18 -4.49
C GLY A 193 3.90 -20.94 -5.43
N GLN A 194 2.74 -20.52 -4.91
CA GLN A 194 1.63 -20.08 -5.75
C GLN A 194 1.70 -18.58 -6.07
N GLN A 195 1.30 -18.21 -7.28
CA GLN A 195 1.13 -16.81 -7.65
C GLN A 195 -0.11 -16.25 -6.95
N GLN A 196 0.00 -15.07 -6.34
CA GLN A 196 -1.16 -14.40 -5.78
C GLN A 196 -2.03 -13.84 -6.90
N ARG A 197 -3.28 -14.30 -6.96
CA ARG A 197 -4.28 -13.86 -7.94
C ARG A 197 -5.56 -13.46 -7.23
N SER A 198 -6.10 -12.30 -7.57
CA SER A 198 -7.39 -11.84 -7.04
C SER A 198 -8.02 -10.87 -8.03
N GLY A 199 -9.32 -11.01 -8.33
CA GLY A 199 -10.03 -10.02 -9.15
C GLY A 199 -9.59 -9.89 -10.62
N GLY A 200 -8.81 -10.83 -11.15
CA GLY A 200 -8.17 -10.70 -12.48
C GLY A 200 -6.79 -10.02 -12.44
N PHE A 201 -6.31 -9.69 -11.23
CA PHE A 201 -5.00 -9.14 -10.99
C PHE A 201 -4.02 -10.19 -10.47
N CYS A 202 -2.75 -10.01 -10.80
CA CYS A 202 -1.64 -10.89 -10.45
C CYS A 202 -0.55 -10.10 -9.74
N LEU A 203 0.16 -10.79 -8.83
CA LEU A 203 1.42 -10.31 -8.28
C LEU A 203 2.57 -11.14 -8.82
N ASP A 204 3.65 -10.45 -9.20
CA ASP A 204 4.89 -11.03 -9.70
C ASP A 204 6.09 -10.58 -8.87
N TRP A 205 6.81 -11.54 -8.28
CA TRP A 205 8.02 -11.29 -7.51
C TRP A 205 9.25 -11.29 -8.43
N THR A 206 10.04 -10.22 -8.40
CA THR A 206 11.41 -10.22 -8.97
C THR A 206 12.43 -10.62 -7.90
N THR A 207 12.32 -10.03 -6.71
CA THR A 207 13.01 -10.44 -5.49
C THR A 207 11.95 -10.45 -4.39
N ARG A 208 11.65 -11.63 -3.84
CA ARG A 208 10.49 -11.78 -2.94
C ARG A 208 10.54 -10.77 -1.78
N TYR A 209 9.41 -10.09 -1.59
CA TYR A 209 9.13 -9.07 -0.58
C TYR A 209 9.91 -7.76 -0.70
N ASP A 210 10.95 -7.70 -1.54
CA ASP A 210 11.73 -6.48 -1.78
C ASP A 210 11.33 -5.80 -3.09
N THR A 211 11.36 -6.53 -4.20
CA THR A 211 11.14 -6.00 -5.55
C THR A 211 10.10 -6.83 -6.30
N TRP A 212 8.97 -6.22 -6.65
CA TRP A 212 7.83 -6.90 -7.24
C TRP A 212 6.93 -5.96 -8.03
N SER A 213 5.96 -6.52 -8.74
CA SER A 213 4.90 -5.76 -9.38
C SER A 213 3.54 -6.42 -9.22
N ALA A 214 2.48 -5.61 -9.27
CA ALA A 214 1.12 -6.12 -9.33
C ALA A 214 0.23 -5.28 -10.24
N GLY A 215 -0.72 -5.93 -10.92
CA GLY A 215 -1.63 -5.31 -11.88
C GLY A 215 -2.44 -6.38 -12.60
N ASP A 216 -3.02 -6.05 -13.75
CA ASP A 216 -3.72 -7.01 -14.62
C ASP A 216 -2.85 -8.24 -14.89
N CYS A 217 -3.41 -9.44 -14.71
CA CYS A 217 -2.71 -10.67 -15.06
C CYS A 217 -2.34 -10.67 -16.55
N THR A 218 -1.05 -10.85 -16.86
CA THR A 218 -0.62 -11.12 -18.22
C THR A 218 -1.12 -12.50 -18.64
N SER A 219 -1.80 -12.58 -19.78
CA SER A 219 -2.29 -13.84 -20.39
C SER A 219 -1.15 -14.73 -20.83
#